data_AF-A0A1Q5EUN6-F1
#
_entry.id   AF-A0A1Q5EUN6-F1
#
_cell.length_a   1.000
_cell.length_b   1.000
_cell.length_c   1.000
_cell.angle_alpha   90.00
_cell.angle_beta   90.00
_cell.angle_gamma   90.00
#
_symmetry.space_group_name_H-M   'P 1'
#
loop_
_entity.id
_entity.type
_entity.pdbx_description
1 polymer ?
#
loop_
_entity_poly.entity_id
_entity_poly.type
_entity_poly.pdbx_seq_one_letter_code
_entity_poly.pdbx_strand_id
1 'polypeptide(L)'
;MLGTTLGAVFGLLAGVLLRSAVVRFAVPAGEAWRSCAVTPLGRCVRCGGRSWPPPLTVELAAAAVGAVLAAHAPQGLLPLLVWVALFGTVLAFVDAGVQRLPDALTLPLLAGTALLVPLADHRPAVWLRCALAAGALGALFLLMALFAPMGLGDAKLAPSLGAVLGLAGRRTFYAGLLYMWLIAALWAVALLVLRRAGRRSEFAFGPAMLLGTLAAVLLTS
;
A
#
# COMPACT_ATOMS: atom_id res chain seq x y z
N MET A 1 5.04 21.83 -12.61
CA MET A 1 6.44 21.35 -12.58
C MET A 1 7.08 21.50 -11.19
N LEU A 2 6.95 22.64 -10.50
CA LEU A 2 7.50 22.80 -9.13
C LEU A 2 6.86 21.86 -8.09
N GLY A 3 5.54 21.67 -8.11
CA GLY A 3 4.85 20.76 -7.18
C GLY A 3 5.29 19.31 -7.34
N THR A 4 5.42 18.82 -8.58
CA THR A 4 5.86 17.46 -8.88
C THR A 4 7.29 17.18 -8.44
N THR A 5 8.20 18.14 -8.63
CA THR A 5 9.58 18.00 -8.16
C THR A 5 9.65 18.00 -6.64
N LEU A 6 8.87 18.84 -5.96
CA LEU A 6 8.80 18.84 -4.50
C LEU A 6 8.24 17.52 -3.96
N GLY A 7 7.13 17.03 -4.54
CA GLY A 7 6.56 15.72 -4.19
C GLY A 7 7.55 14.57 -4.37
N ALA A 8 8.30 14.57 -5.47
CA ALA A 8 9.35 13.59 -5.73
C ALA A 8 10.47 13.65 -4.67
N VAL A 9 10.94 14.86 -4.33
CA VAL A 9 11.99 15.07 -3.32
C VAL A 9 11.52 14.62 -1.94
N PHE A 10 10.31 15.01 -1.52
CA PHE A 10 9.75 14.57 -0.25
C PHE A 10 9.56 13.05 -0.21
N GLY A 11 9.09 12.43 -1.30
CA GLY A 11 8.99 10.98 -1.42
C GLY A 11 10.34 10.29 -1.32
N LEU A 12 11.37 10.83 -1.95
CA LEU A 12 12.74 10.30 -1.88
C LEU A 12 13.31 10.37 -0.47
N LEU A 13 13.13 11.50 0.22
CA LEU A 13 13.56 11.70 1.61
C LEU A 13 12.81 10.76 2.56
N ALA A 14 11.48 10.66 2.42
CA ALA A 14 10.67 9.71 3.19
C ALA A 14 11.11 8.27 2.94
N GLY A 15 11.44 7.93 1.69
CA GLY A 15 11.91 6.61 1.27
C GLY A 15 13.07 6.06 2.10
N VAL A 16 13.98 6.92 2.56
CA VAL A 16 15.11 6.52 3.43
C VAL A 16 14.59 5.95 4.77
N LEU A 17 13.56 6.58 5.34
CA LEU A 17 12.92 6.12 6.57
C LEU A 17 12.05 4.88 6.30
N LEU A 18 11.30 4.89 5.20
CA LEU A 18 10.44 3.76 4.81
C LEU A 18 11.27 2.49 4.58
N ARG A 19 12.46 2.61 3.99
CA ARG A 19 13.37 1.47 3.80
C ARG A 19 13.74 0.80 5.13
N SER A 20 14.04 1.59 6.16
CA SER A 20 14.34 1.07 7.49
C SER A 20 13.13 0.33 8.08
N ALA A 21 11.92 0.85 7.87
CA ALA A 21 10.69 0.16 8.25
C ALA A 21 10.50 -1.16 7.46
N VAL A 22 10.70 -1.16 6.15
CA VAL A 22 10.62 -2.37 5.31
C VAL A 22 11.58 -3.44 5.84
N VAL A 23 12.85 -3.11 6.08
CA VAL A 23 13.82 -4.09 6.58
C VAL A 23 13.47 -4.60 7.98
N ARG A 24 12.93 -3.75 8.84
CA ARG A 24 12.48 -4.14 10.19
C ARG A 24 11.34 -5.16 10.15
N PHE A 25 10.38 -4.97 9.23
CA PHE A 25 9.14 -5.75 9.18
C PHE A 25 9.14 -6.88 8.13
N ALA A 26 10.07 -6.89 7.17
CA ALA A 26 10.26 -7.97 6.19
C ALA A 26 10.94 -9.20 6.82
N VAL A 27 10.24 -9.82 7.76
CA VAL A 27 10.68 -10.98 8.54
C VAL A 27 9.60 -12.06 8.50
N PRO A 28 9.96 -13.36 8.34
CA PRO A 28 9.00 -14.46 8.39
C PRO A 28 8.13 -14.47 9.66
N ALA A 29 6.98 -15.12 9.58
CA ALA A 29 6.09 -15.27 10.73
C ALA A 29 6.77 -16.09 11.85
N GLY A 30 6.62 -15.66 13.10
CA GLY A 30 7.21 -16.30 14.27
C GLY A 30 8.62 -15.83 14.64
N GLU A 31 9.30 -15.10 13.76
CA GLU A 31 10.60 -14.50 14.04
C GLU A 31 10.47 -13.07 14.61
N ALA A 32 11.45 -12.68 15.43
CA ALA A 32 11.55 -11.34 15.98
C ALA A 32 11.88 -10.30 14.90
N TRP A 33 11.31 -9.09 15.03
CA TRP A 33 11.60 -8.00 14.09
C TRP A 33 13.08 -7.64 14.08
N ARG A 34 13.57 -7.29 12.89
CA ARG A 34 14.97 -6.90 12.73
C ARG A 34 15.22 -5.53 13.35
N SER A 35 16.33 -5.40 14.06
CA SER A 35 16.80 -4.13 14.66
C SER A 35 17.86 -3.42 13.82
N CYS A 36 18.19 -3.95 12.63
CA CYS A 36 19.22 -3.41 11.77
C CYS A 36 18.76 -2.11 11.08
N ALA A 37 19.46 -1.01 11.35
CA ALA A 37 19.38 0.20 10.54
C ALA A 37 20.11 -0.01 9.20
N VAL A 38 19.48 0.40 8.10
CA VAL A 38 20.02 0.20 6.75
C VAL A 38 20.19 1.52 6.02
N THR A 39 21.26 1.64 5.25
CA THR A 39 21.48 2.78 4.35
C THR A 39 20.63 2.65 3.08
N PRO A 40 20.43 3.74 2.31
CA PRO A 40 19.76 3.69 1.00
C PRO A 40 20.40 2.71 0.00
N LEU A 41 21.69 2.44 0.17
CA LEU A 41 22.47 1.46 -0.59
C LEU A 41 22.21 0.01 -0.14
N GLY A 42 21.30 -0.20 0.80
CA GLY A 42 20.90 -1.52 1.26
C GLY A 42 21.92 -2.25 2.10
N ARG A 43 22.84 -1.53 2.73
CA ARG A 43 23.79 -2.10 3.68
C ARG A 43 23.34 -1.83 5.10
N CYS A 44 23.41 -2.85 5.95
CA CYS A 44 23.23 -2.67 7.38
C CYS A 44 24.38 -1.82 7.93
N VAL A 45 24.05 -0.77 8.69
CA VAL A 45 25.02 0.14 9.32
C VAL A 45 25.90 -0.60 10.32
N ARG A 46 25.37 -1.63 10.99
CA ARG A 46 26.07 -2.35 12.06
C ARG A 46 26.92 -3.51 11.54
N CYS A 47 26.41 -4.34 10.62
CA CYS A 47 27.10 -5.55 10.18
C CYS A 47 27.64 -5.49 8.73
N GLY A 48 27.38 -4.42 7.98
CA GLY A 48 27.84 -4.26 6.59
C GLY A 48 27.18 -5.19 5.56
N GLY A 49 26.38 -6.15 6.01
CA GLY A 49 25.67 -7.11 5.17
C GLY A 49 24.65 -6.45 4.24
N ARG A 50 24.41 -7.08 3.09
CA ARG A 50 23.35 -6.66 2.15
C ARG A 50 21.99 -7.07 2.70
N SER A 51 21.07 -6.12 2.70
CA SER A 51 19.67 -6.31 3.07
C SER A 51 18.80 -6.28 1.83
N TRP A 52 17.79 -7.14 1.79
CA TRP A 52 16.64 -6.96 0.92
C TRP A 52 15.78 -5.81 1.48
N PRO A 53 15.15 -4.93 0.66
CA PRO A 53 15.05 -4.92 -0.81
C PRO A 53 16.29 -4.33 -1.52
N PRO A 54 16.43 -4.43 -2.86
CA PRO A 54 17.57 -3.87 -3.58
C PRO A 54 17.78 -2.35 -3.31
N PRO A 55 19.01 -1.82 -3.49
CA PRO A 55 19.31 -0.41 -3.20
C PRO A 55 18.41 0.53 -4.01
N LEU A 56 18.00 1.64 -3.39
CA LEU A 56 17.17 2.71 -3.99
C LEU A 56 15.76 2.32 -4.44
N THR A 57 15.35 1.06 -4.34
CA THR A 57 14.01 0.62 -4.83
C THR A 57 12.86 1.25 -4.06
N VAL A 58 12.95 1.30 -2.73
CA VAL A 58 11.91 1.89 -1.86
C VAL A 58 11.88 3.41 -2.04
N GLU A 59 13.06 4.03 -2.17
CA GLU A 59 13.24 5.46 -2.37
C GLU A 59 12.66 5.92 -3.70
N LEU A 60 12.93 5.19 -4.78
CA LEU A 60 12.39 5.49 -6.10
C LEU A 60 10.87 5.27 -6.16
N ALA A 61 10.37 4.20 -5.52
CA ALA A 61 8.93 3.97 -5.42
C ALA A 61 8.23 5.11 -4.65
N ALA A 62 8.77 5.49 -3.50
CA ALA A 62 8.24 6.59 -2.68
C ALA A 62 8.32 7.94 -3.42
N ALA A 63 9.42 8.21 -4.14
CA ALA A 63 9.57 9.40 -4.99
C ALA A 63 8.55 9.42 -6.13
N ALA A 64 8.33 8.29 -6.81
CA ALA A 64 7.33 8.19 -7.87
C ALA A 64 5.91 8.43 -7.33
N VAL A 65 5.55 7.77 -6.21
CA VAL A 65 4.24 7.99 -5.57
C VAL A 65 4.09 9.44 -5.12
N GLY A 66 5.11 10.03 -4.49
CA GLY A 66 5.10 11.43 -4.08
C GLY A 66 4.94 12.40 -5.24
N ALA A 67 5.62 12.15 -6.36
CA ALA A 67 5.49 12.96 -7.58
C ALA A 67 4.07 12.87 -8.17
N VAL A 68 3.51 11.66 -8.24
CA VAL A 68 2.16 11.40 -8.75
C VAL A 68 1.10 12.07 -7.87
N LEU A 69 1.21 11.93 -6.55
CA LEU A 69 0.30 12.60 -5.62
C LEU A 69 0.39 14.12 -5.74
N ALA A 70 1.59 14.68 -5.83
CA ALA A 70 1.75 16.12 -5.99
C ALA A 70 1.25 16.65 -7.36
N ALA A 71 1.23 15.79 -8.39
CA ALA A 71 0.73 16.14 -9.72
C ALA A 71 -0.80 16.09 -9.81
N HIS A 72 -1.41 15.06 -9.21
CA HIS A 72 -2.75 14.62 -9.58
C HIS A 72 -3.69 14.39 -8.41
N ALA A 73 -3.22 14.41 -7.16
CA ALA A 73 -4.11 14.16 -6.03
C ALA A 73 -5.06 15.35 -5.80
N PRO A 74 -6.37 15.11 -5.64
CA PRO A 74 -7.30 16.16 -5.26
C PRO A 74 -6.98 16.68 -3.85
N GLN A 75 -6.99 18.01 -3.69
CA GLN A 75 -6.48 18.69 -2.49
C GLN A 75 -7.11 18.20 -1.19
N GLY A 76 -8.42 17.91 -1.20
CA GLY A 76 -9.14 17.39 -0.02
C GLY A 76 -8.77 15.96 0.38
N LEU A 77 -8.24 15.15 -0.54
CA LEU A 77 -7.80 13.77 -0.25
C LEU A 77 -6.30 13.67 0.02
N LEU A 78 -5.51 14.71 -0.28
CA LEU A 78 -4.06 14.66 -0.25
C LEU A 78 -3.49 14.17 1.10
N PRO A 79 -3.94 14.65 2.28
CA PRO A 79 -3.43 14.16 3.56
C PRO A 79 -3.65 12.65 3.76
N LEU A 80 -4.84 12.17 3.41
CA LEU A 80 -5.18 10.75 3.49
C LEU A 80 -4.36 9.91 2.49
N LEU A 81 -4.19 10.40 1.26
CA LEU A 81 -3.41 9.71 0.24
C LEU A 81 -1.92 9.65 0.59
N VAL A 82 -1.37 10.70 1.20
CA VAL A 82 0.01 10.69 1.72
C VAL A 82 0.13 9.69 2.87
N TRP A 83 -0.82 9.66 3.81
CA TRP A 83 -0.83 8.68 4.89
C TRP A 83 -0.83 7.24 4.37
N VAL A 84 -1.73 6.95 3.43
CA VAL A 84 -1.84 5.63 2.79
C VAL A 84 -0.60 5.32 1.96
N ALA A 85 0.00 6.29 1.28
CA ALA A 85 1.23 6.09 0.52
C ALA A 85 2.43 5.73 1.41
N LEU A 86 2.58 6.36 2.57
CA LEU A 86 3.68 6.08 3.50
C LEU A 86 3.60 4.64 4.02
N PHE A 87 2.46 4.25 4.59
CA PHE A 87 2.27 2.88 5.10
C PHE A 87 2.17 1.86 3.97
N GLY A 88 1.44 2.20 2.91
CA GLY A 88 1.23 1.35 1.74
C GLY A 88 2.53 1.01 1.04
N THR A 89 3.46 1.95 0.90
CA THR A 89 4.79 1.64 0.35
C THR A 89 5.50 0.60 1.20
N VAL A 90 5.54 0.76 2.54
CA VAL A 90 6.17 -0.23 3.42
C VAL A 90 5.48 -1.60 3.30
N LEU A 91 4.14 -1.62 3.38
CA LEU A 91 3.34 -2.83 3.29
C LEU A 91 3.51 -3.54 1.93
N ALA A 92 3.55 -2.81 0.81
CA ALA A 92 3.73 -3.39 -0.51
C ALA A 92 5.08 -4.11 -0.64
N PHE A 93 6.16 -3.51 -0.12
CA PHE A 93 7.46 -4.17 -0.11
C PHE A 93 7.47 -5.35 0.88
N VAL A 94 6.98 -5.19 2.11
CA VAL A 94 6.94 -6.31 3.07
C VAL A 94 6.13 -7.49 2.52
N ASP A 95 4.99 -7.22 1.88
CA ASP A 95 4.17 -8.24 1.22
C ASP A 95 4.91 -8.89 0.04
N ALA A 96 5.56 -8.11 -0.81
CA ALA A 96 6.36 -8.67 -1.92
C ALA A 96 7.56 -9.52 -1.46
N GLY A 97 8.11 -9.25 -0.28
CA GLY A 97 9.27 -9.95 0.26
C GLY A 97 8.93 -11.19 1.08
N VAL A 98 7.91 -11.11 1.95
CA VAL A 98 7.56 -12.15 2.92
C VAL A 98 6.07 -12.50 2.96
N GLN A 99 5.26 -11.99 2.02
CA GLN A 99 3.84 -12.31 1.86
C GLN A 99 3.03 -12.15 3.15
N ARG A 100 3.30 -11.05 3.86
CA ARG A 100 2.73 -10.75 5.17
C ARG A 100 2.43 -9.27 5.30
N LEU A 101 1.29 -8.96 5.92
CA LEU A 101 0.98 -7.61 6.39
C LEU A 101 0.91 -7.60 7.93
N PRO A 102 1.91 -7.00 8.61
CA PRO A 102 1.96 -6.99 10.07
C PRO A 102 0.98 -5.98 10.69
N ASP A 103 0.38 -6.37 11.82
CA ASP A 103 -0.61 -5.57 12.55
C ASP A 103 -0.06 -4.24 13.05
N ALA A 104 1.23 -4.20 13.34
CA ALA A 104 1.94 -2.98 13.71
C ALA A 104 1.92 -1.89 12.62
N LEU A 105 1.60 -2.25 11.37
CA LEU A 105 1.46 -1.29 10.26
C LEU A 105 -0.01 -1.15 9.81
N THR A 106 -0.77 -2.24 9.75
CA THR A 106 -2.17 -2.19 9.29
C THR A 106 -3.10 -1.52 10.31
N LEU A 107 -2.88 -1.70 11.62
CA LEU A 107 -3.70 -1.06 12.66
C LEU A 107 -3.49 0.47 12.70
N PRO A 108 -2.25 1.02 12.71
CA PRO A 108 -2.06 2.45 12.62
C PRO A 108 -2.58 3.03 11.30
N LEU A 109 -2.42 2.30 10.19
CA LEU A 109 -2.97 2.71 8.90
C LEU A 109 -4.49 2.86 8.99
N LEU A 110 -5.19 1.87 9.54
CA LEU A 110 -6.64 1.89 9.72
C LEU A 110 -7.08 3.02 10.67
N ALA A 111 -6.41 3.16 11.81
CA ALA A 111 -6.72 4.20 12.80
C ALA A 111 -6.53 5.61 12.22
N GLY A 112 -5.40 5.85 11.54
CA GLY A 112 -5.14 7.12 10.88
C GLY A 112 -6.11 7.38 9.74
N THR A 113 -6.50 6.36 8.98
CA THR A 113 -7.54 6.49 7.93
C THR A 113 -8.89 6.88 8.53
N ALA A 114 -9.31 6.22 9.61
CA ALA A 114 -10.55 6.52 10.32
C ALA A 114 -10.56 7.95 10.90
N LEU A 115 -9.39 8.46 11.32
CA LEU A 115 -9.24 9.84 11.80
C LEU A 115 -9.22 10.87 10.66
N LEU A 116 -8.58 10.56 9.53
CA LEU A 116 -8.42 11.51 8.41
C LEU A 116 -9.68 11.64 7.56
N VAL A 117 -10.52 10.60 7.47
CA VAL A 117 -11.81 10.66 6.74
C VAL A 117 -12.71 11.82 7.22
N PRO A 118 -13.02 11.98 8.51
CA PRO A 118 -13.88 13.08 8.99
C PRO A 118 -13.23 14.47 8.90
N LEU A 119 -11.89 14.52 8.79
CA LEU A 119 -11.15 15.75 8.55
C LEU A 119 -11.19 16.18 7.08
N ALA A 120 -11.32 15.21 6.16
CA ALA A 120 -11.39 15.47 4.72
C ALA A 120 -12.80 15.86 4.24
N ASP A 121 -13.85 15.34 4.87
CA ASP A 121 -15.24 15.73 4.58
C ASP A 121 -16.05 15.65 5.89
N HIS A 122 -16.84 16.68 6.21
CA HIS A 122 -17.57 16.77 7.47
C HIS A 122 -19.00 16.22 7.40
N ARG A 123 -19.44 15.70 6.24
CA ARG A 123 -20.82 15.24 6.05
C ARG A 123 -21.02 13.81 6.58
N PRO A 124 -22.00 13.57 7.47
CA PRO A 124 -22.28 12.23 8.00
C PRO A 124 -22.60 11.18 6.92
N ALA A 125 -23.25 11.58 5.83
CA ALA A 125 -23.55 10.71 4.70
C ALA A 125 -22.26 10.19 4.02
N VAL A 126 -21.20 11.00 3.99
CA VAL A 126 -19.89 10.59 3.45
C VAL A 126 -19.21 9.62 4.40
N TRP A 127 -19.26 9.85 5.71
CA TRP A 127 -18.70 8.93 6.71
C TRP A 127 -19.37 7.56 6.64
N LEU A 128 -20.69 7.52 6.54
CA LEU A 128 -21.43 6.29 6.35
C LEU A 128 -21.00 5.58 5.06
N ARG A 129 -20.84 6.30 3.95
CA ARG A 129 -20.35 5.73 2.70
C ARG A 129 -18.94 5.15 2.84
N CYS A 130 -18.03 5.85 3.52
CA CYS A 130 -16.68 5.36 3.80
C CYS A 130 -16.70 4.10 4.67
N ALA A 131 -17.52 4.09 5.72
CA ALA A 131 -17.67 2.93 6.61
C ALA A 131 -18.27 1.72 5.88
N LEU A 132 -19.28 1.93 5.03
CA LEU A 132 -19.87 0.87 4.20
C LEU A 132 -18.87 0.35 3.16
N ALA A 133 -18.10 1.24 2.51
CA ALA A 133 -17.07 0.84 1.54
C ALA A 133 -15.92 0.08 2.21
N ALA A 134 -15.48 0.52 3.40
CA ALA A 134 -14.50 -0.17 4.23
C ALA A 134 -15.01 -1.56 4.65
N GLY A 135 -16.25 -1.64 5.13
CA GLY A 135 -16.89 -2.90 5.52
C GLY A 135 -17.08 -3.85 4.35
N ALA A 136 -17.53 -3.35 3.20
CA ALA A 136 -17.74 -4.16 2.00
C ALA A 136 -16.43 -4.74 1.46
N LEU A 137 -15.38 -3.91 1.33
CA LEU A 137 -14.09 -4.37 0.83
C LEU A 137 -13.39 -5.27 1.87
N GLY A 138 -13.48 -4.93 3.17
CA GLY A 138 -13.03 -5.77 4.27
C GLY A 138 -13.68 -7.15 4.27
N ALA A 139 -15.02 -7.20 4.18
CA ALA A 139 -15.77 -8.44 4.13
C ALA A 139 -15.43 -9.26 2.89
N LEU A 140 -15.27 -8.65 1.72
CA LEU A 140 -14.87 -9.34 0.50
C LEU A 140 -13.52 -10.06 0.67
N PHE A 141 -12.49 -9.35 1.14
CA PHE A 141 -11.17 -9.95 1.34
C PHE A 141 -11.13 -10.93 2.49
N LEU A 142 -11.92 -10.72 3.55
CA LEU A 142 -12.08 -11.69 4.63
C LEU A 142 -12.71 -12.99 4.12
N LEU A 143 -13.80 -12.92 3.35
CA LEU A 143 -14.43 -14.09 2.75
C LEU A 143 -13.44 -14.83 1.84
N MET A 144 -12.69 -14.09 1.02
CA MET A 144 -11.63 -14.69 0.21
C MET A 144 -10.57 -15.39 1.06
N ALA A 145 -10.10 -14.79 2.15
CA ALA A 145 -9.12 -15.42 3.05
C ALA A 145 -9.68 -16.66 3.78
N LEU A 146 -11.00 -16.76 3.95
CA LEU A 146 -11.65 -17.93 4.56
C LEU A 146 -11.88 -19.08 3.56
N PHE A 147 -12.17 -18.77 2.29
CA PHE A 147 -12.55 -19.77 1.28
C PHE A 147 -11.47 -20.06 0.24
N ALA A 148 -10.42 -19.24 0.15
CA ALA A 148 -9.30 -19.40 -0.75
C ALA A 148 -7.99 -19.48 0.04
N PRO A 149 -6.91 -20.04 -0.53
CA PRO A 149 -5.58 -20.04 0.07
C PRO A 149 -4.96 -18.62 -0.04
N MET A 150 -5.60 -17.64 0.60
CA MET A 150 -5.18 -16.25 0.67
C MET A 150 -4.84 -15.89 2.11
N GLY A 151 -3.78 -15.10 2.28
CA GLY A 151 -3.37 -14.64 3.60
C GLY A 151 -4.38 -13.68 4.22
N LEU A 152 -4.61 -13.79 5.52
CA LEU A 152 -5.42 -12.84 6.31
C LEU A 152 -4.84 -11.41 6.32
N GLY A 153 -3.65 -11.19 5.77
CA GLY A 153 -3.02 -9.88 5.68
C GLY A 153 -3.82 -8.90 4.82
N ASP A 154 -4.24 -9.33 3.63
CA ASP A 154 -4.97 -8.46 2.69
C ASP A 154 -6.32 -8.01 3.24
N ALA A 155 -7.00 -8.88 4.00
CA ALA A 155 -8.24 -8.57 4.70
C ALA A 155 -8.10 -7.44 5.73
N LYS A 156 -6.89 -7.20 6.27
CA LYS A 156 -6.62 -6.10 7.21
C LYS A 156 -6.32 -4.78 6.50
N LEU A 157 -5.74 -4.85 5.30
CA LEU A 157 -5.49 -3.67 4.47
C LEU A 157 -6.78 -3.16 3.80
N ALA A 158 -7.65 -4.09 3.40
CA ALA A 158 -8.84 -3.80 2.61
C ALA A 158 -9.78 -2.74 3.23
N PRO A 159 -10.08 -2.72 4.54
CA PRO A 159 -10.92 -1.69 5.14
C PRO A 159 -10.36 -0.27 4.98
N SER A 160 -9.04 -0.10 5.11
CA SER A 160 -8.39 1.21 4.95
C SER A 160 -8.52 1.70 3.51
N LEU A 161 -8.29 0.82 2.53
CA LEU A 161 -8.44 1.17 1.11
C LEU A 161 -9.90 1.39 0.72
N GLY A 162 -10.82 0.60 1.28
CA GLY A 162 -12.25 0.78 1.10
C GLY A 162 -12.74 2.13 1.61
N ALA A 163 -12.24 2.61 2.75
CA ALA A 163 -12.53 3.94 3.26
C ALA A 163 -12.02 5.05 2.32
N VAL A 164 -10.79 4.92 1.80
CA VAL A 164 -10.22 5.87 0.82
C VAL A 164 -11.07 5.94 -0.44
N LEU A 165 -11.42 4.78 -1.02
CA LEU A 165 -12.26 4.69 -2.19
C LEU A 165 -13.66 5.25 -1.94
N GLY A 166 -14.24 4.94 -0.78
CA GLY A 166 -15.53 5.45 -0.34
C GLY A 166 -15.54 6.97 -0.15
N LEU A 167 -14.41 7.55 0.29
CA LEU A 167 -14.26 8.99 0.40
C LEU A 167 -14.21 9.64 -0.98
N ALA A 168 -13.41 9.09 -1.90
CA ALA A 168 -13.26 9.58 -3.26
C ALA A 168 -14.56 9.52 -4.08
N GLY A 169 -15.36 8.46 -3.93
CA GLY A 169 -16.68 8.40 -4.54
C GLY A 169 -17.15 7.00 -4.88
N ARG A 170 -18.44 6.88 -5.23
CA ARG A 170 -19.03 5.59 -5.66
C ARG A 170 -18.38 5.07 -6.94
N ARG A 171 -18.17 5.95 -7.93
CA ARG A 171 -17.48 5.62 -9.19
C ARG A 171 -16.07 5.10 -8.92
N THR A 172 -15.34 5.81 -8.05
CA THR A 172 -13.99 5.45 -7.63
C THR A 172 -13.95 4.10 -6.92
N PHE A 173 -14.93 3.79 -6.07
CA PHE A 173 -15.02 2.48 -5.42
C PHE A 173 -15.12 1.32 -6.41
N TYR A 174 -16.02 1.39 -7.38
CA TYR A 174 -16.14 0.33 -8.39
C TYR A 174 -14.93 0.25 -9.32
N ALA A 175 -14.37 1.40 -9.72
CA ALA A 175 -13.12 1.44 -10.48
C ALA A 175 -11.95 0.85 -9.69
N GLY A 176 -11.88 1.13 -8.39
CA GLY A 176 -10.91 0.58 -7.45
C GLY A 176 -10.98 -0.93 -7.41
N LEU A 177 -12.17 -1.49 -7.19
CA LEU A 177 -12.37 -2.93 -7.22
C LEU A 177 -11.85 -3.50 -8.54
N LEU A 178 -12.29 -2.98 -9.68
CA LEU A 178 -11.85 -3.44 -11.00
C LEU A 178 -10.33 -3.37 -11.17
N TYR A 179 -9.71 -2.24 -10.83
CA TYR A 179 -8.27 -2.01 -11.04
C TYR A 179 -7.40 -2.87 -10.12
N MET A 180 -7.83 -3.15 -8.89
CA MET A 180 -7.11 -4.08 -8.00
C MET A 180 -6.98 -5.46 -8.65
N TRP A 181 -8.09 -6.00 -9.18
CA TRP A 181 -8.12 -7.28 -9.86
C TRP A 181 -7.38 -7.25 -11.20
N LEU A 182 -7.53 -6.18 -11.98
CA LEU A 182 -6.86 -6.03 -13.27
C LEU A 182 -5.33 -6.00 -13.09
N ILE A 183 -4.83 -5.21 -12.14
CA ILE A 183 -3.39 -5.12 -11.85
C ILE A 183 -2.86 -6.45 -11.33
N ALA A 184 -3.60 -7.12 -10.44
CA ALA A 184 -3.22 -8.44 -9.97
C ALA A 184 -3.16 -9.48 -11.11
N ALA A 185 -4.14 -9.47 -12.01
CA ALA A 185 -4.16 -10.35 -13.17
C ALA A 185 -3.00 -10.08 -14.13
N LEU A 186 -2.73 -8.82 -14.46
CA LEU A 186 -1.59 -8.43 -15.30
C LEU A 186 -0.27 -8.84 -14.67
N TRP A 187 -0.14 -8.67 -13.36
CA TRP A 187 1.06 -9.07 -12.60
C TRP A 187 1.26 -10.59 -12.63
N ALA A 188 0.20 -11.37 -12.39
CA ALA A 188 0.24 -12.83 -12.46
C ALA A 188 0.62 -13.31 -13.87
N VAL A 189 0.04 -12.73 -14.92
CA VAL A 189 0.40 -13.04 -16.32
C VAL A 189 1.86 -12.71 -16.59
N ALA A 190 2.35 -11.53 -16.16
CA ALA A 190 3.74 -11.15 -16.34
C ALA A 190 4.71 -12.14 -15.67
N LEU A 191 4.41 -12.59 -14.45
CA LEU A 191 5.23 -13.57 -13.74
C LEU A 191 5.23 -14.95 -14.42
N LEU A 192 4.10 -15.38 -14.99
CA LEU A 192 3.99 -16.61 -15.77
C LEU A 192 4.79 -16.53 -17.07
N VAL A 193 4.67 -15.42 -17.81
CA VAL A 193 5.40 -15.19 -19.08
C VAL A 193 6.91 -15.14 -18.84
N LEU A 194 7.34 -14.44 -17.79
CA LEU A 194 8.75 -14.37 -17.38
C LEU A 194 9.26 -15.66 -16.74
N ARG A 195 8.42 -16.69 -16.60
CA ARG A 195 8.72 -17.98 -15.94
C ARG A 195 9.30 -17.81 -14.52
N ARG A 196 8.91 -16.73 -13.84
CA ARG A 196 9.35 -16.41 -12.47
C ARG A 196 8.43 -17.00 -11.40
N ALA A 197 7.28 -17.53 -11.80
CA ALA A 197 6.28 -18.13 -10.93
C ALA A 197 5.66 -19.37 -11.59
N GLY A 198 5.39 -20.40 -10.79
CA GLY A 198 4.65 -21.58 -11.22
C GLY A 198 3.14 -21.44 -10.98
N ARG A 199 2.33 -22.39 -11.44
CA ARG A 199 0.87 -22.40 -11.22
C ARG A 199 0.43 -22.50 -9.74
N ARG A 200 1.35 -22.79 -8.83
CA ARG A 200 1.10 -23.01 -7.38
C ARG A 200 1.81 -22.00 -6.47
N SER A 201 2.43 -20.96 -7.03
CA SER A 201 3.08 -19.95 -6.18
C SER A 201 2.04 -19.06 -5.53
N GLU A 202 2.17 -18.83 -4.22
CA GLU A 202 1.43 -17.80 -3.51
C GLU A 202 1.90 -16.41 -3.99
N PHE A 203 0.95 -15.51 -4.26
CA PHE A 203 1.20 -14.19 -4.83
C PHE A 203 0.85 -13.10 -3.82
N ALA A 204 1.76 -12.13 -3.67
CA ALA A 204 1.56 -10.93 -2.87
C ALA A 204 0.49 -10.03 -3.53
N PHE A 205 -0.69 -9.91 -2.91
CA PHE A 205 -1.82 -9.16 -3.47
C PHE A 205 -1.83 -7.69 -2.99
N GLY A 206 -1.18 -7.38 -1.87
CA GLY A 206 -1.11 -6.04 -1.28
C GLY A 206 -0.63 -4.94 -2.25
N PRO A 207 0.46 -5.14 -3.02
CA PRO A 207 0.90 -4.17 -4.03
C PRO A 207 -0.17 -3.87 -5.08
N ALA A 208 -0.89 -4.89 -5.55
CA ALA A 208 -1.96 -4.71 -6.54
C ALA A 208 -3.15 -3.96 -5.93
N MET A 209 -3.49 -4.21 -4.66
CA MET A 209 -4.54 -3.46 -3.95
C MET A 209 -4.23 -1.97 -3.85
N LEU A 210 -2.99 -1.65 -3.47
CA LEU A 210 -2.54 -0.27 -3.30
C LEU A 210 -2.47 0.47 -4.63
N LEU A 211 -1.87 -0.15 -5.65
CA LEU A 211 -1.79 0.44 -6.99
C LEU A 211 -3.18 0.60 -7.63
N GLY A 212 -4.08 -0.37 -7.45
CA GLY A 212 -5.45 -0.30 -7.94
C GLY A 212 -6.25 0.82 -7.27
N THR A 213 -6.08 0.99 -5.95
CA THR A 213 -6.68 2.10 -5.20
C THR A 213 -6.18 3.44 -5.71
N LEU A 214 -4.86 3.59 -5.84
CA LEU A 214 -4.24 4.82 -6.32
C LEU A 214 -4.71 5.15 -7.74
N ALA A 215 -4.65 4.18 -8.66
CA ALA A 215 -5.12 4.36 -10.03
C ALA A 215 -6.60 4.76 -10.08
N ALA A 216 -7.45 4.14 -9.27
CA ALA A 216 -8.87 4.47 -9.24
C ALA A 216 -9.12 5.90 -8.80
N VAL A 217 -8.48 6.34 -7.72
CA VAL A 217 -8.59 7.72 -7.25
C VAL A 217 -8.17 8.67 -8.38
N LEU A 218 -6.94 8.52 -8.89
CA LEU A 218 -6.39 9.47 -9.86
C LEU A 218 -7.13 9.53 -11.20
N LEU A 219 -7.76 8.42 -11.63
CA LEU A 219 -8.46 8.35 -12.91
C LEU A 219 -9.95 8.71 -12.82
N THR A 220 -10.50 8.87 -11.61
CA THR A 220 -11.95 9.08 -11.42
C THR A 220 -12.32 10.25 -10.52
N SER A 221 -11.35 10.89 -9.86
CA SER A 221 -11.54 12.07 -9.00
C SER A 221 -11.17 13.37 -9.68
#